data_AF-A0A9F7RRT4-F1
#
_entry.id   AF-A0A9F7RRT4-F1
#
_cell.length_a   1.000
_cell.length_b   1.000
_cell.length_c   1.000
_cell.angle_alpha   90.00
_cell.angle_beta   90.00
_cell.angle_gamma   90.00
#
_symmetry.space_group_name_H-M   'P 1'
#
loop_
_entity.id
_entity.type
_entity.pdbx_description
1 polymer ?
#
loop_
_entity_poly.entity_id
_entity_poly.type
_entity_poly.pdbx_seq_one_letter_code
_entity_poly.pdbx_strand_id
1 'polypeptide(L)'
;MSNFISNATEEAQNIIQSSATILTIVEILTIISSLSQTILINQPVMMDFLKTTDVIGSVGARDTWVHLNKNSTTMNASSELLKSIESLARRLRDENFNITTNYTSLSKINFTTPFSETFGINLTTQIIVPTLREPTFITVIISSALENALPVRNLTYNDSSESGIRINGDIAVIETKSTINNISFSFDVKNKTLGNPQCVFWNFSLLNGIGGWDSTGCQLKPLENETEKFTCECNHTTSFSILMSPFALDKDLAIILDYITYTGVGISLGSLVLCLIIEIFLWKSVTRNDTSYMRHVSVVNIAVSLLIANICFIIGAPVVKKGEGPCSTATFFMHFFYLALFFWMLLSALLLLYRTLMVFSRMSKGAMMAIAFTVGYGAPLIIAVITVASTAGSQGYIQKDYNCWLNWSKTKALLAFVIPALTIVAINLLVLIVVLCKMLRRGVNTSTQPDDKNPLVVIARCVAILTPLFGLTWGFGIGTMMSSSFGVHVVFAFLNSLQGFFILLFGTLLDGKVRQALAGKLGLSNLSSNQTRRIIAGPSSSSGLLFIPKL
;
A
#
# COMPACT_ATOMS: atom_id res chain seq x y z
N MET A 1 -6.60 -38.71 36.77
CA MET A 1 -7.01 -37.88 35.62
C MET A 1 -8.38 -37.25 35.87
N SER A 2 -9.44 -38.03 36.13
CA SER A 2 -10.79 -37.51 36.42
C SER A 2 -10.87 -36.45 37.53
N ASN A 3 -10.23 -36.67 38.69
CA ASN A 3 -10.31 -35.74 39.83
C ASN A 3 -9.59 -34.40 39.63
N PHE A 4 -8.56 -34.35 38.78
CA PHE A 4 -7.87 -33.10 38.44
C PHE A 4 -8.70 -32.27 37.46
N ILE A 5 -9.41 -32.95 36.56
CA ILE A 5 -10.16 -32.34 35.45
C ILE A 5 -11.53 -31.83 35.90
N SER A 6 -12.18 -32.47 36.88
CA SER A 6 -13.41 -31.94 37.49
C SER A 6 -13.17 -30.61 38.24
N ASN A 7 -12.01 -30.47 38.88
CA ASN A 7 -11.65 -29.26 39.62
C ASN A 7 -11.38 -28.06 38.69
N ALA A 8 -10.83 -28.31 37.49
CA ALA A 8 -10.54 -27.28 36.50
C ALA A 8 -11.81 -26.61 35.94
N THR A 9 -12.95 -27.31 35.91
CA THR A 9 -14.24 -26.75 35.49
C THR A 9 -14.93 -25.92 36.56
N GLU A 10 -14.70 -26.18 37.86
CA GLU A 10 -15.29 -25.41 38.97
C GLU A 10 -14.53 -24.11 39.28
N GLU A 11 -13.21 -24.05 39.03
CA GLU A 11 -12.36 -22.88 39.29
C GLU A 11 -11.97 -22.07 38.03
N ALA A 12 -12.70 -22.24 36.92
CA ALA A 12 -12.34 -21.69 35.61
C ALA A 12 -11.95 -20.20 35.64
N GLN A 13 -12.64 -19.37 36.43
CA GLN A 13 -12.39 -17.92 36.49
C GLN A 13 -11.04 -17.56 37.15
N ASN A 14 -10.59 -18.34 38.13
CA ASN A 14 -9.27 -18.17 38.77
C ASN A 14 -8.13 -18.70 37.88
N ILE A 15 -8.40 -19.77 37.12
CA ILE A 15 -7.44 -20.39 36.20
C ILE A 15 -7.10 -19.44 35.05
N ILE A 16 -8.12 -18.82 34.47
CA ILE A 16 -8.04 -18.00 33.26
C ILE A 16 -7.23 -16.71 33.46
N GLN A 17 -7.19 -16.16 34.67
CA GLN A 17 -6.48 -14.91 34.99
C GLN A 17 -5.02 -15.10 35.42
N SER A 18 -4.57 -16.34 35.66
CA SER A 18 -3.23 -16.64 36.16
C SER A 18 -2.35 -17.25 35.06
N SER A 19 -1.33 -16.50 34.62
CA SER A 19 -0.32 -16.99 33.67
C SER A 19 0.37 -18.27 34.17
N ALA A 20 0.68 -18.34 35.46
CA ALA A 20 1.34 -19.50 36.06
C ALA A 20 0.44 -20.76 36.06
N THR A 21 -0.86 -20.57 36.31
CA THR A 21 -1.82 -21.67 36.31
C THR A 21 -2.02 -22.23 34.90
N ILE A 22 -2.20 -21.37 33.89
CA ILE A 22 -2.29 -21.81 32.49
C ILE A 22 -1.02 -22.56 32.08
N LEU A 23 0.17 -22.04 32.40
CA LEU A 23 1.43 -22.69 32.07
C LEU A 23 1.53 -24.09 32.71
N THR A 24 1.18 -24.20 34.00
CA THR A 24 1.18 -25.49 34.71
C THR A 24 0.22 -26.49 34.08
N ILE A 25 -0.97 -26.05 33.67
CA ILE A 25 -1.94 -26.91 32.97
C ILE A 25 -1.36 -27.39 31.63
N VAL A 26 -0.74 -26.49 30.86
CA VAL A 26 -0.09 -26.85 29.59
C VAL A 26 1.00 -27.90 29.81
N GLU A 27 1.87 -27.72 30.80
CA GLU A 27 2.91 -28.68 31.16
C GLU A 27 2.32 -30.06 31.51
N ILE A 28 1.24 -30.10 32.29
CA ILE A 28 0.53 -31.35 32.62
C ILE A 28 -0.03 -32.02 31.36
N LEU A 29 -0.66 -31.26 30.46
CA LEU A 29 -1.19 -31.78 29.19
C LEU A 29 -0.06 -32.31 28.29
N THR A 30 1.10 -31.65 28.26
CA THR A 30 2.29 -32.11 27.54
C THR A 30 2.84 -33.40 28.12
N ILE A 31 2.89 -33.53 29.45
CA ILE A 31 3.30 -34.79 30.11
C ILE A 31 2.33 -35.91 29.76
N ILE A 32 1.01 -35.68 29.85
CA ILE A 32 -0.02 -36.66 29.47
C ILE A 32 0.17 -37.09 28.01
N SER A 33 0.40 -36.13 27.11
CA SER A 33 0.66 -36.40 25.70
C SER A 33 1.91 -37.26 25.49
N SER A 34 3.00 -36.96 26.20
CA SER A 34 4.24 -37.74 26.10
C SER A 34 4.07 -39.19 26.58
N LEU A 35 3.32 -39.41 27.66
CA LEU A 35 3.02 -40.74 28.18
C LEU A 35 2.09 -41.53 27.25
N SER A 36 1.17 -40.83 26.58
CA SER A 36 0.22 -41.43 25.63
C SER A 36 0.87 -42.08 24.41
N GLN A 37 2.14 -41.75 24.10
CA GLN A 37 2.90 -42.38 23.02
C GLN A 37 2.98 -43.91 23.16
N THR A 38 2.85 -44.43 24.39
CA THR A 38 2.94 -45.87 24.70
C THR A 38 1.58 -46.56 24.89
N ILE A 39 0.47 -45.81 24.95
CA ILE A 39 -0.87 -46.31 25.30
C ILE A 39 -1.86 -45.92 24.19
N LEU A 40 -2.99 -46.62 24.08
CA LEU A 40 -4.12 -46.20 23.24
C LEU A 40 -5.08 -45.31 24.03
N ILE A 41 -5.42 -44.15 23.48
CA ILE A 41 -6.34 -43.20 24.12
C ILE A 41 -7.79 -43.57 23.78
N ASN A 42 -8.64 -43.61 24.80
CA ASN A 42 -10.07 -43.83 24.68
C ASN A 42 -10.85 -42.51 24.66
N GLN A 43 -12.13 -42.59 24.27
CA GLN A 43 -12.99 -41.42 24.12
C GLN A 43 -13.15 -40.59 25.40
N PRO A 44 -13.37 -41.16 26.61
CA PRO A 44 -13.50 -40.36 27.84
C PRO A 44 -12.25 -39.55 28.19
N VAL A 45 -11.06 -40.14 28.02
CA VAL A 45 -9.78 -39.46 28.29
C VAL A 45 -9.59 -38.28 27.33
N MET A 46 -9.93 -38.47 26.05
CA MET A 46 -9.85 -37.39 25.06
C MET A 46 -10.89 -36.29 25.34
N MET A 47 -12.10 -36.65 25.76
CA MET A 47 -13.15 -35.69 26.12
C MET A 47 -12.71 -34.79 27.29
N ASP A 48 -12.15 -35.39 28.33
CA ASP A 48 -11.62 -34.66 29.50
C ASP A 48 -10.42 -33.77 29.13
N PHE A 49 -9.57 -34.23 28.21
CA PHE A 49 -8.45 -33.45 27.69
C PHE A 49 -8.94 -32.21 26.90
N LEU A 50 -9.92 -32.39 26.01
CA LEU A 50 -10.49 -31.30 25.21
C LEU A 50 -11.26 -30.29 26.08
N LYS A 51 -12.02 -30.74 27.08
CA LYS A 51 -12.67 -29.83 28.06
C LYS A 51 -11.65 -28.96 28.79
N THR A 52 -10.52 -29.54 29.19
CA THR A 52 -9.44 -28.79 29.84
C THR A 52 -8.85 -27.74 28.90
N THR A 53 -8.62 -28.12 27.64
CA THR A 53 -8.13 -27.23 26.58
C THR A 53 -9.10 -26.07 26.32
N ASP A 54 -10.41 -26.35 26.32
CA ASP A 54 -11.46 -25.34 26.15
C ASP A 54 -11.48 -24.30 27.29
N VAL A 55 -11.23 -24.72 28.54
CA VAL A 55 -11.16 -23.79 29.69
C VAL A 55 -10.00 -22.81 29.52
N ILE A 56 -8.80 -23.32 29.23
CA ILE A 56 -7.62 -22.47 29.06
C ILE A 56 -7.61 -21.72 27.72
N GLY A 57 -8.36 -22.16 26.71
CA GLY A 57 -8.55 -21.48 25.43
C GLY A 57 -9.81 -20.59 25.37
N SER A 58 -10.48 -20.39 26.50
CA SER A 58 -11.68 -19.55 26.55
C SER A 58 -11.38 -18.08 26.25
N VAL A 59 -12.41 -17.32 25.86
CA VAL A 59 -12.27 -15.89 25.53
C VAL A 59 -11.65 -15.09 26.69
N GLY A 60 -11.94 -15.45 27.94
CA GLY A 60 -11.35 -14.79 29.10
C GLY A 60 -9.84 -15.02 29.26
N ALA A 61 -9.29 -16.09 28.69
CA ALA A 61 -7.86 -16.43 28.80
C ALA A 61 -7.00 -15.75 27.75
N ARG A 62 -7.64 -15.07 26.79
CA ARG A 62 -6.97 -14.42 25.66
C ARG A 62 -5.88 -13.46 26.10
N ASP A 63 -6.16 -12.58 27.06
CA ASP A 63 -5.17 -11.58 27.51
C ASP A 63 -3.98 -12.25 28.22
N THR A 64 -4.25 -13.32 28.98
CA THR A 64 -3.22 -14.14 29.63
C THR A 64 -2.33 -14.82 28.59
N TRP A 65 -2.91 -15.38 27.52
CA TRP A 65 -2.16 -15.96 26.41
C TRP A 65 -1.33 -14.91 25.64
N VAL A 66 -1.87 -13.71 25.42
CA VAL A 66 -1.11 -12.62 24.81
C VAL A 66 0.14 -12.30 25.66
N HIS A 67 0.00 -12.26 26.98
CA HIS A 67 1.14 -12.05 27.89
C HIS A 67 2.15 -13.21 27.81
N LEU A 68 1.69 -14.46 27.89
CA LEU A 68 2.55 -15.66 27.81
C LEU A 68 3.31 -15.75 26.48
N ASN A 69 2.64 -15.42 25.37
CA ASN A 69 3.23 -15.49 24.03
C ASN A 69 4.26 -14.38 23.75
N LYS A 70 4.20 -13.26 24.48
CA LYS A 70 5.19 -12.17 24.38
C LYS A 70 6.45 -12.43 25.21
N ASN A 71 6.35 -13.21 26.28
CA ASN A 71 7.48 -13.47 27.16
C ASN A 71 8.42 -14.53 26.57
N SER A 72 9.71 -14.18 26.50
CA SER A 72 10.75 -15.01 25.89
C SER A 72 10.86 -16.44 26.43
N THR A 73 10.53 -16.65 27.70
CA THR A 73 10.65 -17.95 28.37
C THR A 73 9.41 -18.83 28.20
N THR A 74 8.25 -18.25 27.90
CA THR A 74 6.96 -18.96 27.86
C THR A 74 6.30 -18.97 26.49
N MET A 75 6.92 -18.33 25.49
CA MET A 75 6.32 -18.17 24.15
C MET A 75 6.09 -19.48 23.39
N ASN A 76 6.71 -20.59 23.81
CA ASN A 76 6.48 -21.92 23.24
C ASN A 76 5.22 -22.62 23.79
N ALA A 77 4.65 -22.16 24.91
CA ALA A 77 3.56 -22.85 25.61
C ALA A 77 2.32 -23.08 24.73
N SER A 78 1.94 -22.10 23.90
CA SER A 78 0.81 -22.23 22.97
C SER A 78 1.07 -23.27 21.88
N SER A 79 2.31 -23.37 21.42
CA SER A 79 2.78 -24.39 20.47
C SER A 79 2.78 -25.78 21.10
N GLU A 80 3.27 -25.91 22.33
CA GLU A 80 3.27 -27.19 23.07
C GLU A 80 1.85 -27.69 23.37
N LEU A 81 0.91 -26.78 23.64
CA LEU A 81 -0.51 -27.13 23.77
C LEU A 81 -1.06 -27.75 22.48
N LEU A 82 -0.86 -27.10 21.33
CA LEU A 82 -1.33 -27.60 20.04
C LEU A 82 -0.66 -28.94 19.68
N LYS A 83 0.64 -29.05 19.92
CA LYS A 83 1.41 -30.28 19.70
C LYS A 83 0.90 -31.42 20.58
N SER A 84 0.48 -31.12 21.81
CA SER A 84 -0.10 -32.10 22.73
C SER A 84 -1.41 -32.65 22.18
N ILE A 85 -2.27 -31.80 21.62
CA ILE A 85 -3.53 -32.18 20.95
C ILE A 85 -3.25 -33.10 19.75
N GLU A 86 -2.34 -32.71 18.84
CA GLU A 86 -1.96 -33.53 17.67
C GLU A 86 -1.42 -34.91 18.09
N SER A 87 -0.54 -34.93 19.09
CA SER A 87 0.07 -36.17 19.59
C SER A 87 -0.96 -37.10 20.24
N LEU A 88 -1.91 -36.60 21.05
CA LEU A 88 -2.99 -37.44 21.57
C LEU A 88 -3.93 -37.94 20.47
N ALA A 89 -4.30 -37.07 19.53
CA ALA A 89 -5.20 -37.39 18.43
C ALA A 89 -4.67 -38.57 17.58
N ARG A 90 -3.35 -38.64 17.39
CA ARG A 90 -2.66 -39.74 16.70
C ARG A 90 -2.74 -41.09 17.43
N ARG A 91 -2.96 -41.08 18.75
CA ARG A 91 -3.02 -42.26 19.63
C ARG A 91 -4.44 -42.73 19.94
N LEU A 92 -5.46 -42.10 19.36
CA LEU A 92 -6.84 -42.55 19.47
C LEU A 92 -7.04 -43.92 18.82
N ARG A 93 -7.92 -44.73 19.40
CA ARG A 93 -8.31 -46.02 18.81
C ARG A 93 -8.97 -45.83 17.44
N ASP A 94 -8.76 -46.76 16.52
CA ASP A 94 -9.35 -46.76 15.18
C ASP A 94 -10.80 -47.27 15.22
N GLU A 95 -11.67 -46.49 15.84
CA GLU A 95 -13.11 -46.70 15.94
C GLU A 95 -13.83 -45.42 15.53
N ASN A 96 -15.03 -45.54 14.95
CA ASN A 96 -15.84 -44.38 14.59
C ASN A 96 -16.47 -43.78 15.85
N PHE A 97 -16.11 -42.55 16.20
CA PHE A 97 -16.75 -41.83 17.30
C PHE A 97 -16.63 -40.32 17.13
N ASN A 98 -17.46 -39.60 17.88
CA ASN A 98 -17.47 -38.16 17.96
C ASN A 98 -17.36 -37.68 19.40
N ILE A 99 -16.79 -36.49 19.58
CA ILE A 99 -16.72 -35.78 20.85
C ILE A 99 -17.10 -34.33 20.56
N THR A 100 -18.02 -33.79 21.34
CA THR A 100 -18.42 -32.39 21.25
C THR A 100 -18.32 -31.77 22.64
N THR A 101 -17.56 -30.69 22.73
CA THR A 101 -17.47 -29.82 23.91
C THR A 101 -18.13 -28.47 23.60
N ASN A 102 -17.89 -27.44 24.42
CA ASN A 102 -18.48 -26.12 24.20
C ASN A 102 -17.81 -25.35 23.05
N TYR A 103 -16.52 -25.61 22.79
CA TYR A 103 -15.75 -24.88 21.77
C TYR A 103 -14.99 -25.78 20.79
N THR A 104 -14.97 -27.10 21.04
CA THR A 104 -14.25 -28.07 20.22
C THR A 104 -15.14 -29.22 19.79
N SER A 105 -15.04 -29.60 18.51
CA SER A 105 -15.64 -30.81 17.94
C SER A 105 -14.53 -31.72 17.43
N LEU A 106 -14.57 -33.00 17.81
CA LEU A 106 -13.67 -34.03 17.30
C LEU A 106 -14.51 -35.13 16.66
N SER A 107 -14.15 -35.53 15.45
CA SER A 107 -14.72 -36.68 14.76
C SER A 107 -13.61 -37.59 14.28
N LYS A 108 -13.68 -38.87 14.65
CA LYS A 108 -12.82 -39.92 14.09
C LYS A 108 -13.69 -40.83 13.24
N ILE A 109 -13.36 -40.91 11.95
CA ILE A 109 -14.17 -41.61 10.97
C ILE A 109 -13.30 -42.47 10.05
N ASN A 110 -13.78 -43.67 9.74
CA ASN A 110 -13.31 -44.47 8.63
C ASN A 110 -14.03 -44.03 7.35
N PHE A 111 -13.28 -43.54 6.37
CA PHE A 111 -13.87 -43.00 5.13
C PHE A 111 -13.36 -43.74 3.89
N THR A 112 -14.28 -43.96 2.96
CA THR A 112 -13.99 -44.31 1.57
C THR A 112 -14.06 -43.04 0.73
N THR A 113 -13.01 -42.76 -0.02
CA THR A 113 -12.87 -41.51 -0.78
C THR A 113 -13.52 -41.55 -2.17
N PRO A 114 -13.91 -40.39 -2.76
CA PRO A 114 -13.76 -39.03 -2.25
C PRO A 114 -14.73 -38.72 -1.09
N PHE A 115 -14.30 -37.84 -0.19
CA PHE A 115 -15.03 -37.50 1.03
C PHE A 115 -15.25 -35.99 1.11
N SER A 116 -16.45 -35.55 1.47
CA SER A 116 -16.80 -34.14 1.67
C SER A 116 -17.84 -34.04 2.78
N GLU A 117 -17.43 -33.56 3.95
CA GLU A 117 -18.33 -33.30 5.08
C GLU A 117 -17.99 -31.99 5.78
N THR A 118 -18.96 -31.48 6.53
CA THR A 118 -18.81 -30.30 7.39
C THR A 118 -18.62 -30.71 8.84
N PHE A 119 -17.69 -30.04 9.51
CA PHE A 119 -17.28 -30.30 10.88
C PHE A 119 -17.33 -29.01 11.71
N GLY A 120 -17.25 -29.17 13.03
CA GLY A 120 -17.34 -28.08 13.99
C GLY A 120 -18.72 -27.98 14.64
N ILE A 121 -18.79 -27.25 15.76
CA ILE A 121 -20.01 -27.13 16.58
C ILE A 121 -21.17 -26.51 15.78
N ASN A 122 -20.86 -25.57 14.88
CA ASN A 122 -21.82 -24.92 13.99
C ASN A 122 -21.63 -25.31 12.52
N LEU A 123 -20.92 -26.40 12.22
CA LEU A 123 -20.62 -26.86 10.85
C LEU A 123 -19.89 -25.81 9.98
N THR A 124 -18.99 -25.04 10.61
CA THR A 124 -18.27 -23.89 10.03
C THR A 124 -17.13 -24.27 9.10
N THR A 125 -16.68 -25.53 9.12
CA THR A 125 -15.52 -25.99 8.36
C THR A 125 -15.87 -27.20 7.51
N GLN A 126 -15.90 -27.03 6.20
CA GLN A 126 -16.02 -28.14 5.25
C GLN A 126 -14.64 -28.70 4.94
N ILE A 127 -14.50 -30.02 4.99
CA ILE A 127 -13.26 -30.72 4.62
C ILE A 127 -13.55 -31.64 3.45
N ILE A 128 -12.76 -31.49 2.39
CA ILE A 128 -12.84 -32.28 1.17
C ILE A 128 -11.53 -33.03 1.01
N VAL A 129 -11.61 -34.36 1.05
CA VAL A 129 -10.48 -35.27 0.86
C VAL A 129 -10.59 -35.94 -0.51
N PRO A 130 -9.57 -35.85 -1.37
CA PRO A 130 -9.58 -36.46 -2.69
C PRO A 130 -9.47 -37.99 -2.62
N THR A 131 -9.60 -38.66 -3.76
CA THR A 131 -9.54 -40.12 -3.86
C THR A 131 -8.20 -40.69 -3.37
N LEU A 132 -8.25 -41.53 -2.34
CA LEU A 132 -7.15 -42.32 -1.79
C LEU A 132 -7.20 -43.76 -2.33
N ARG A 133 -6.05 -44.45 -2.26
CA ARG A 133 -5.92 -45.83 -2.74
C ARG A 133 -6.49 -46.88 -1.78
N GLU A 134 -6.50 -46.58 -0.48
CA GLU A 134 -6.98 -47.48 0.57
C GLU A 134 -7.83 -46.69 1.59
N PRO A 135 -8.86 -47.31 2.20
CA PRO A 135 -9.64 -46.68 3.26
C PRO A 135 -8.76 -46.46 4.51
N THR A 136 -8.92 -45.30 5.13
CA THR A 136 -8.09 -44.90 6.29
C THR A 136 -8.96 -44.20 7.33
N PHE A 137 -8.53 -44.22 8.59
CA PHE A 137 -9.13 -43.38 9.61
C PHE A 137 -8.53 -41.97 9.55
N ILE A 138 -9.39 -40.97 9.58
CA ILE A 138 -9.03 -39.57 9.79
C ILE A 138 -9.61 -39.11 11.12
N THR A 139 -8.80 -38.41 11.89
CA THR A 139 -9.24 -37.65 13.05
C THR A 139 -9.28 -36.18 12.66
N VAL A 140 -10.45 -35.57 12.78
CA VAL A 140 -10.67 -34.14 12.54
C VAL A 140 -11.04 -33.49 13.87
N ILE A 141 -10.32 -32.43 14.26
CA ILE A 141 -10.65 -31.61 15.42
C ILE A 141 -10.82 -30.17 14.96
N ILE A 142 -12.00 -29.59 15.18
CA ILE A 142 -12.29 -28.18 14.93
C ILE A 142 -12.44 -27.49 16.26
N SER A 143 -11.57 -26.53 16.58
CA SER A 143 -11.60 -25.80 17.84
C SER A 143 -11.62 -24.30 17.61
N SER A 144 -12.64 -23.63 18.16
CA SER A 144 -12.68 -22.16 18.23
C SER A 144 -11.89 -21.62 19.42
N ALA A 145 -11.62 -22.44 20.46
CA ALA A 145 -10.89 -22.03 21.65
C ALA A 145 -9.40 -21.77 21.36
N LEU A 146 -8.80 -22.55 20.46
CA LEU A 146 -7.38 -22.40 20.12
C LEU A 146 -7.06 -21.05 19.47
N GLU A 147 -8.05 -20.34 18.91
CA GLU A 147 -7.85 -19.01 18.32
C GLU A 147 -7.41 -17.97 19.35
N ASN A 148 -7.76 -18.18 20.63
CA ASN A 148 -7.39 -17.31 21.74
C ASN A 148 -6.00 -17.63 22.30
N ALA A 149 -5.54 -18.87 22.14
CA ALA A 149 -4.27 -19.35 22.68
C ALA A 149 -3.09 -19.13 21.72
N LEU A 150 -3.31 -19.37 20.41
CA LEU A 150 -2.25 -19.29 19.40
C LEU A 150 -1.99 -17.84 18.97
N PRO A 151 -0.73 -17.38 18.99
CA PRO A 151 -0.38 -16.04 18.53
C PRO A 151 -0.33 -15.97 17.00
N VAL A 152 -0.57 -14.78 16.46
CA VAL A 152 -0.28 -14.49 15.05
C VAL A 152 1.20 -14.15 14.91
N ARG A 153 2.04 -15.16 14.64
CA ARG A 153 3.48 -15.04 14.36
C ARG A 153 3.90 -15.85 13.15
N ASN A 154 4.82 -15.34 12.35
CA ASN A 154 5.42 -16.00 11.18
C ASN A 154 6.90 -15.58 11.02
N LEU A 155 7.61 -16.04 9.99
CA LEU A 155 9.04 -15.69 9.76
C LEU A 155 9.29 -14.18 9.60
N THR A 156 8.26 -13.43 9.22
CA THR A 156 8.35 -12.00 8.89
C THR A 156 7.91 -11.12 10.06
N TYR A 157 7.07 -11.63 10.96
CA TYR A 157 6.44 -10.90 12.05
C TYR A 157 6.47 -11.73 13.34
N ASN A 158 7.18 -11.23 14.35
CA ASN A 158 7.24 -11.83 15.69
C ASN A 158 6.18 -11.29 16.66
N ASP A 159 5.45 -10.23 16.32
CA ASP A 159 4.38 -9.69 17.16
C ASP A 159 3.11 -9.36 16.35
N SER A 160 1.98 -9.82 16.86
CA SER A 160 0.62 -9.59 16.34
C SER A 160 0.18 -8.12 16.41
N SER A 161 0.90 -7.27 17.16
CA SER A 161 0.51 -5.89 17.44
C SER A 161 0.80 -4.90 16.29
N GLU A 162 1.76 -5.19 15.40
CA GLU A 162 2.19 -4.22 14.38
C GLU A 162 1.47 -4.35 13.02
N SER A 163 0.91 -5.52 12.68
CA SER A 163 0.33 -5.78 11.35
C SER A 163 -1.21 -5.81 11.33
N GLY A 164 -1.85 -5.87 12.51
CA GLY A 164 -3.30 -5.96 12.64
C GLY A 164 -3.91 -7.31 12.21
N ILE A 165 -3.12 -8.24 11.66
CA ILE A 165 -3.55 -9.56 11.16
C ILE A 165 -4.21 -10.37 12.28
N ARG A 166 -5.32 -11.04 11.96
CA ARG A 166 -6.10 -11.85 12.90
C ARG A 166 -6.40 -13.22 12.31
N ILE A 167 -6.45 -14.22 13.17
CA ILE A 167 -7.09 -15.51 12.87
C ILE A 167 -8.59 -15.23 12.68
N ASN A 168 -9.16 -15.66 11.54
CA ASN A 168 -10.55 -15.37 11.18
C ASN A 168 -11.35 -16.62 10.80
N GLY A 169 -11.10 -17.71 11.50
CA GLY A 169 -11.77 -18.99 11.34
C GLY A 169 -11.41 -19.92 12.49
N ASP A 170 -12.10 -21.05 12.58
CA ASP A 170 -11.75 -22.09 13.55
C ASP A 170 -10.42 -22.76 13.16
N ILE A 171 -9.74 -23.37 14.13
CA ILE A 171 -8.51 -24.13 13.87
C ILE A 171 -8.87 -25.59 13.65
N ALA A 172 -8.47 -26.10 12.49
CA ALA A 172 -8.70 -27.47 12.07
C ALA A 172 -7.44 -28.31 12.25
N VAL A 173 -7.43 -29.25 13.19
CA VAL A 173 -6.35 -30.21 13.41
C VAL A 173 -6.71 -31.52 12.74
N ILE A 174 -5.81 -32.03 11.89
CA ILE A 174 -6.07 -33.22 11.09
C ILE A 174 -4.95 -34.21 11.26
N GLU A 175 -5.32 -35.41 11.71
CA GLU A 175 -4.40 -36.52 11.92
C GLU A 175 -4.89 -37.74 11.14
N THR A 176 -3.98 -38.35 10.40
CA THR A 176 -4.20 -39.59 9.66
C THR A 176 -2.89 -40.37 9.58
N LYS A 177 -2.99 -41.69 9.41
CA LYS A 177 -1.81 -42.56 9.23
C LYS A 177 -1.27 -42.51 7.80
N SER A 178 -2.06 -42.02 6.86
CA SER A 178 -1.75 -42.02 5.43
C SER A 178 -1.46 -40.61 4.94
N THR A 179 -0.51 -40.45 4.04
CA THR A 179 -0.22 -39.16 3.43
C THR A 179 -1.33 -38.76 2.47
N ILE A 180 -2.06 -37.69 2.78
CA ILE A 180 -3.08 -37.11 1.92
C ILE A 180 -2.49 -35.90 1.23
N ASN A 181 -2.47 -35.94 -0.11
CA ASN A 181 -2.11 -34.79 -0.92
C ASN A 181 -3.40 -34.11 -1.41
N ASN A 182 -3.40 -32.78 -1.47
CA ASN A 182 -4.50 -31.94 -2.00
C ASN A 182 -5.80 -32.04 -1.19
N ILE A 183 -5.70 -31.94 0.13
CA ILE A 183 -6.86 -31.76 0.99
C ILE A 183 -7.37 -30.33 0.87
N SER A 184 -8.69 -30.15 0.76
CA SER A 184 -9.31 -28.83 0.68
C SER A 184 -10.15 -28.53 1.92
N PHE A 185 -10.04 -27.31 2.42
CA PHE A 185 -10.74 -26.80 3.59
C PHE A 185 -11.54 -25.56 3.22
N SER A 186 -12.85 -25.56 3.41
CA SER A 186 -13.66 -24.36 3.30
C SER A 186 -14.05 -23.88 4.68
N PHE A 187 -13.61 -22.68 5.05
CA PHE A 187 -13.91 -22.08 6.35
C PHE A 187 -14.93 -20.95 6.21
N ASP A 188 -15.89 -20.92 7.13
CA ASP A 188 -16.79 -19.79 7.31
C ASP A 188 -16.06 -18.59 7.92
N VAL A 189 -16.32 -17.40 7.38
CA VAL A 189 -15.69 -16.16 7.82
C VAL A 189 -16.37 -15.63 9.08
N LYS A 190 -15.63 -15.54 10.20
CA LYS A 190 -16.15 -14.96 11.46
C LYS A 190 -16.35 -13.45 11.38
N ASN A 191 -15.34 -12.72 10.89
CA ASN A 191 -15.37 -11.27 10.75
C ASN A 191 -15.25 -10.87 9.27
N LYS A 192 -16.39 -10.49 8.68
CA LYS A 192 -16.49 -10.08 7.27
C LYS A 192 -15.85 -8.72 6.95
N THR A 193 -15.44 -7.96 7.98
CA THR A 193 -14.77 -6.66 7.77
C THR A 193 -13.28 -6.80 7.47
N LEU A 194 -12.69 -7.98 7.72
CA LEU A 194 -11.31 -8.30 7.40
C LEU A 194 -11.21 -8.74 5.93
N GLY A 195 -10.08 -8.48 5.28
CA GLY A 195 -9.78 -8.90 3.90
C GLY A 195 -8.43 -9.59 3.76
N ASN A 196 -8.00 -9.83 2.52
CA ASN A 196 -6.73 -10.50 2.18
C ASN A 196 -6.52 -11.83 2.92
N PRO A 197 -7.38 -12.84 2.68
CA PRO A 197 -7.27 -14.14 3.34
C PRO A 197 -6.01 -14.88 2.91
N GLN A 198 -5.33 -15.47 3.88
CA GLN A 198 -4.17 -16.34 3.68
C GLN A 198 -4.41 -17.67 4.36
N CYS A 199 -4.33 -18.74 3.56
CA CYS A 199 -4.37 -20.12 4.04
C CYS A 199 -3.03 -20.46 4.70
N VAL A 200 -3.06 -20.87 5.96
CA VAL A 200 -1.86 -21.19 6.73
C VAL A 200 -2.02 -22.45 7.55
N PHE A 201 -0.89 -23.01 7.95
CA PHE A 201 -0.79 -24.08 8.92
C PHE A 201 0.22 -23.72 10.01
N TRP A 202 0.09 -24.38 11.16
CA TRP A 202 1.07 -24.22 12.23
C TRP A 202 2.30 -25.08 11.98
N ASN A 203 3.44 -24.44 11.75
CA ASN A 203 4.74 -25.09 11.57
C ASN A 203 5.53 -25.05 12.87
N PHE A 204 5.65 -26.18 13.56
CA PHE A 204 6.36 -26.30 14.84
C PHE A 204 7.88 -26.03 14.74
N SER A 205 8.48 -26.16 13.56
CA SER A 205 9.93 -25.95 13.37
C SER A 205 10.30 -24.48 13.16
N LEU A 206 9.31 -23.62 12.89
CA LEU A 206 9.51 -22.20 12.66
C LEU A 206 10.06 -21.51 13.93
N LEU A 207 10.79 -20.40 13.76
CA LEU A 207 11.32 -19.59 14.86
C LEU A 207 12.14 -20.42 15.88
N ASN A 208 13.11 -21.21 15.41
CA ASN A 208 13.95 -22.06 16.26
C ASN A 208 13.16 -23.06 17.14
N GLY A 209 12.08 -23.63 16.62
CA GLY A 209 11.27 -24.62 17.34
C GLY A 209 10.18 -24.03 18.25
N ILE A 210 10.01 -22.70 18.26
CA ILE A 210 8.92 -22.03 18.97
C ILE A 210 7.57 -22.25 18.25
N GLY A 211 7.62 -22.41 16.93
CA GLY A 211 6.47 -22.64 16.05
C GLY A 211 5.78 -21.35 15.59
N GLY A 212 5.13 -21.38 14.43
CA GLY A 212 4.40 -20.24 13.88
C GLY A 212 3.61 -20.57 12.62
N TRP A 213 2.83 -19.62 12.12
CA TRP A 213 2.02 -19.80 10.93
C TRP A 213 2.86 -19.74 9.66
N ASP A 214 2.66 -20.73 8.79
CA ASP A 214 3.35 -20.90 7.51
C ASP A 214 2.30 -21.16 6.42
N SER A 215 2.52 -20.65 5.20
CA SER A 215 1.64 -20.88 4.05
C SER A 215 2.22 -21.86 3.03
N THR A 216 3.40 -22.43 3.30
CA THR A 216 4.09 -23.33 2.37
C THR A 216 3.24 -24.57 2.06
N GLY A 217 2.97 -24.81 0.78
CA GLY A 217 2.16 -25.95 0.33
C GLY A 217 0.64 -25.76 0.47
N CYS A 218 0.18 -24.58 0.90
CA CYS A 218 -1.23 -24.21 0.96
C CYS A 218 -1.55 -23.04 0.00
N GLN A 219 -2.66 -23.13 -0.72
CA GLN A 219 -3.11 -22.12 -1.68
C GLN A 219 -4.59 -21.81 -1.48
N LEU A 220 -4.94 -20.54 -1.62
CA LEU A 220 -6.34 -20.12 -1.64
C LEU A 220 -6.93 -20.43 -3.02
N LYS A 221 -8.00 -21.22 -3.08
CA LYS A 221 -8.77 -21.40 -4.31
C LYS A 221 -9.62 -20.15 -4.56
N PRO A 222 -9.58 -19.57 -5.78
CA PRO A 222 -10.47 -18.47 -6.14
C PRO A 222 -11.90 -19.01 -6.13
N LEU A 223 -12.75 -18.43 -5.28
CA LEU A 223 -14.15 -18.83 -5.21
C LEU A 223 -14.95 -18.12 -6.30
N GLU A 224 -15.75 -18.87 -7.04
CA GLU A 224 -16.50 -18.35 -8.18
C GLU A 224 -17.67 -17.46 -7.78
N ASN A 225 -18.28 -17.53 -6.58
CA ASN A 225 -19.46 -16.69 -6.25
C ASN A 225 -19.88 -16.57 -4.77
N GLU A 226 -19.18 -17.12 -3.78
CA GLU A 226 -19.61 -17.01 -2.35
C GLU A 226 -18.67 -16.12 -1.53
N THR A 227 -19.19 -15.00 -1.03
CA THR A 227 -18.44 -14.04 -0.20
C THR A 227 -18.28 -14.50 1.26
N GLU A 228 -18.83 -15.65 1.63
CA GLU A 228 -18.95 -16.10 3.02
C GLU A 228 -18.02 -17.25 3.41
N LYS A 229 -17.38 -17.88 2.42
CA LYS A 229 -16.48 -19.04 2.61
C LYS A 229 -15.17 -18.86 1.86
N PHE A 230 -14.08 -19.31 2.46
CA PHE A 230 -12.78 -19.38 1.80
C PHE A 230 -12.28 -20.82 1.74
N THR A 231 -11.97 -21.28 0.53
CA THR A 231 -11.45 -22.62 0.28
C THR A 231 -9.92 -22.59 0.16
N CYS A 232 -9.24 -23.34 1.03
CA CYS A 232 -7.81 -23.56 1.05
C CYS A 232 -7.49 -24.96 0.55
N GLU A 233 -6.58 -25.11 -0.41
CA GLU A 233 -6.04 -26.41 -0.84
C GLU A 233 -4.61 -26.56 -0.33
N CYS A 234 -4.36 -27.62 0.44
CA CYS A 234 -3.05 -27.90 1.03
C CYS A 234 -2.55 -29.29 0.60
N ASN A 235 -1.24 -29.42 0.41
CA ASN A 235 -0.60 -30.67 -0.01
C ASN A 235 -0.07 -31.53 1.14
N HIS A 236 -0.43 -31.21 2.38
CA HIS A 236 -0.01 -31.92 3.59
C HIS A 236 -1.16 -31.93 4.62
N THR A 237 -0.96 -32.68 5.71
CA THR A 237 -1.88 -32.76 6.85
C THR A 237 -1.21 -32.19 8.09
N THR A 238 -1.75 -31.09 8.62
CA THR A 238 -1.25 -30.38 9.80
C THR A 238 -2.43 -29.65 10.49
N SER A 239 -2.15 -28.79 11.47
CA SER A 239 -3.13 -27.86 12.03
C SER A 239 -3.30 -26.62 11.16
N PHE A 240 -4.50 -26.39 10.61
CA PHE A 240 -4.80 -25.33 9.65
C PHE A 240 -5.64 -24.20 10.25
N SER A 241 -5.49 -23.01 9.68
CA SER A 241 -6.35 -21.85 9.93
C SER A 241 -6.29 -20.84 8.78
N ILE A 242 -7.17 -19.83 8.81
CA ILE A 242 -7.14 -18.69 7.89
C ILE A 242 -6.75 -17.43 8.67
N LEU A 243 -5.69 -16.76 8.20
CA LEU A 243 -5.34 -15.42 8.64
C LEU A 243 -5.98 -14.40 7.70
N MET A 244 -6.55 -13.34 8.27
CA MET A 244 -7.08 -12.20 7.52
C MET A 244 -6.55 -10.90 8.10
N SER A 245 -6.40 -9.91 7.24
CA SER A 245 -5.91 -8.59 7.59
C SER A 245 -7.09 -7.63 7.79
N PRO A 246 -7.04 -6.70 8.76
CA PRO A 246 -8.02 -5.62 8.90
C PRO A 246 -7.97 -4.66 7.73
N PHE A 247 -6.90 -4.72 6.94
CA PHE A 247 -6.80 -4.04 5.68
C PHE A 247 -7.44 -4.92 4.60
N ALA A 248 -8.77 -4.83 4.50
CA ALA A 248 -9.46 -5.15 3.27
C ALA A 248 -9.21 -4.00 2.28
N LEU A 249 -8.20 -4.13 1.42
CA LEU A 249 -8.34 -3.49 0.12
C LEU A 249 -9.38 -4.35 -0.59
N ASP A 250 -10.64 -3.91 -0.52
CA ASP A 250 -11.73 -4.55 -1.24
C ASP A 250 -11.27 -4.81 -2.68
N LYS A 251 -11.43 -6.04 -3.18
CA LYS A 251 -10.85 -6.43 -4.48
C LYS A 251 -11.39 -5.54 -5.60
N ASP A 252 -12.65 -5.15 -5.50
CA ASP A 252 -13.30 -4.21 -6.41
C ASP A 252 -12.69 -2.81 -6.29
N LEU A 253 -12.22 -2.44 -5.11
CA LEU A 253 -11.62 -1.14 -4.81
C LEU A 253 -10.15 -1.05 -5.26
N ALA A 254 -9.40 -2.14 -5.15
CA ALA A 254 -8.07 -2.27 -5.77
C ALA A 254 -8.18 -2.10 -7.28
N ILE A 255 -9.19 -2.73 -7.89
CA ILE A 255 -9.49 -2.60 -9.33
C ILE A 255 -9.85 -1.14 -9.68
N ILE A 256 -10.66 -0.45 -8.87
CA ILE A 256 -10.99 0.97 -9.09
C ILE A 256 -9.72 1.85 -9.00
N LEU A 257 -8.87 1.62 -8.00
CA LEU A 257 -7.64 2.41 -7.82
C LEU A 257 -6.63 2.15 -8.95
N ASP A 258 -6.50 0.90 -9.40
CA ASP A 258 -5.70 0.54 -10.56
C ASP A 258 -6.27 1.18 -11.83
N TYR A 259 -7.59 1.13 -12.03
CA TYR A 259 -8.24 1.75 -13.19
C TYR A 259 -8.02 3.27 -13.22
N ILE A 260 -8.19 3.96 -12.08
CA ILE A 260 -7.91 5.40 -11.93
C ILE A 260 -6.44 5.69 -12.19
N THR A 261 -5.53 4.85 -11.66
CA THR A 261 -4.09 5.05 -11.78
C THR A 261 -3.63 4.83 -13.21
N TYR A 262 -3.98 3.72 -13.87
CA TYR A 262 -3.57 3.44 -15.26
C TYR A 262 -4.20 4.42 -16.25
N THR A 263 -5.49 4.73 -16.11
CA THR A 263 -6.16 5.69 -16.99
C THR A 263 -5.57 7.09 -16.80
N GLY A 264 -5.37 7.52 -15.54
CA GLY A 264 -4.80 8.81 -15.23
C GLY A 264 -3.34 8.94 -15.68
N VAL A 265 -2.49 7.93 -15.44
CA VAL A 265 -1.10 7.90 -15.91
C VAL A 265 -1.05 7.91 -17.44
N GLY A 266 -1.97 7.22 -18.13
CA GLY A 266 -2.12 7.29 -19.59
C GLY A 266 -2.44 8.70 -20.10
N ILE A 267 -3.39 9.40 -19.46
CA ILE A 267 -3.69 10.81 -19.76
C ILE A 267 -2.47 11.71 -19.49
N SER A 268 -1.76 11.46 -18.39
CA SER A 268 -0.51 12.12 -18.02
C SER A 268 0.54 11.99 -19.12
N LEU A 269 0.76 10.77 -19.61
CA LEU A 269 1.71 10.45 -20.68
C LEU A 269 1.39 11.24 -21.95
N GLY A 270 0.14 11.18 -22.42
CA GLY A 270 -0.29 11.94 -23.59
C GLY A 270 -0.10 13.46 -23.41
N SER A 271 -0.43 13.96 -22.22
CA SER A 271 -0.29 15.39 -21.89
C SER A 271 1.17 15.84 -21.85
N LEU A 272 2.08 15.03 -21.31
CA LEU A 272 3.51 15.31 -21.26
C LEU A 272 4.13 15.29 -22.65
N VAL A 273 3.76 14.34 -23.51
CA VAL A 273 4.20 14.30 -24.90
C VAL A 273 3.73 15.55 -25.65
N LEU A 274 2.46 15.93 -25.49
CA LEU A 274 1.93 17.15 -26.08
C LEU A 274 2.64 18.41 -25.56
N CYS A 275 2.93 18.47 -24.26
CA CYS A 275 3.70 19.55 -23.63
C CYS A 275 5.07 19.72 -24.31
N LEU A 276 5.81 18.61 -24.49
CA LEU A 276 7.11 18.63 -25.15
C LEU A 276 7.00 19.07 -26.62
N ILE A 277 5.98 18.61 -27.35
CA ILE A 277 5.75 19.04 -28.74
C ILE A 277 5.51 20.54 -28.83
N ILE A 278 4.66 21.10 -27.96
CA ILE A 278 4.36 22.53 -27.94
C ILE A 278 5.61 23.34 -27.61
N GLU A 279 6.38 22.92 -26.60
CA GLU A 279 7.63 23.58 -26.21
C GLU A 279 8.66 23.56 -27.35
N ILE A 280 8.83 22.44 -28.05
CA ILE A 280 9.72 22.35 -29.22
C ILE A 280 9.26 23.30 -30.33
N PHE A 281 7.97 23.30 -30.65
CA PHE A 281 7.44 24.11 -31.76
C PHE A 281 7.49 25.61 -31.48
N LEU A 282 7.31 26.01 -30.23
CA LEU A 282 7.27 27.40 -29.80
C LEU A 282 8.59 27.89 -29.20
N TRP A 283 9.60 27.02 -29.09
CA TRP A 283 10.89 27.29 -28.47
C TRP A 283 11.46 28.64 -28.90
N LYS A 284 11.68 28.84 -30.21
CA LYS A 284 12.26 30.08 -30.75
C LYS A 284 11.42 31.33 -30.45
N SER A 285 10.10 31.19 -30.33
CA SER A 285 9.18 32.32 -30.10
C SER A 285 9.12 32.73 -28.63
N VAL A 286 9.13 31.77 -27.71
CA VAL A 286 8.88 32.02 -26.28
C VAL A 286 10.18 32.18 -25.48
N THR A 287 11.30 31.75 -26.05
CA THR A 287 12.63 31.69 -25.41
C THR A 287 13.52 32.91 -25.74
N ARG A 288 12.93 34.05 -26.13
CA ARG A 288 13.67 35.28 -26.48
C ARG A 288 14.39 35.95 -25.30
N ASN A 289 13.90 35.77 -24.07
CA ASN A 289 14.51 36.36 -22.87
C ASN A 289 15.18 35.26 -22.04
N ASP A 290 16.34 35.54 -21.45
CA ASP A 290 17.10 34.57 -20.64
C ASP A 290 16.28 33.94 -19.51
N THR A 291 15.43 34.71 -18.84
CA THR A 291 14.56 34.17 -17.78
C THR A 291 13.45 33.27 -18.32
N SER A 292 12.93 33.59 -19.51
CA SER A 292 11.95 32.74 -20.19
C SER A 292 12.62 31.43 -20.61
N TYR A 293 13.83 31.53 -21.18
CA TYR A 293 14.68 30.39 -21.52
C TYR A 293 14.84 29.44 -20.32
N MET A 294 15.31 29.93 -19.17
CA MET A 294 15.53 29.07 -17.98
C MET A 294 14.24 28.38 -17.55
N ARG A 295 13.12 29.11 -17.53
CA ARG A 295 11.82 28.56 -17.14
C ARG A 295 11.36 27.44 -18.08
N HIS A 296 11.42 27.65 -19.40
CA HIS A 296 11.04 26.64 -20.38
C HIS A 296 11.98 25.43 -20.36
N VAL A 297 13.28 25.64 -20.10
CA VAL A 297 14.22 24.54 -19.84
C VAL A 297 13.80 23.73 -18.62
N SER A 298 13.45 24.37 -17.51
CA SER A 298 12.96 23.66 -16.33
C SER A 298 11.67 22.89 -16.61
N VAL A 299 10.69 23.49 -17.31
CA VAL A 299 9.44 22.81 -17.68
C VAL A 299 9.71 21.57 -18.54
N VAL A 300 10.58 21.68 -19.56
CA VAL A 300 10.97 20.54 -20.39
C VAL A 300 11.65 19.45 -19.56
N ASN A 301 12.57 19.79 -18.67
CA ASN A 301 13.26 18.78 -17.84
C ASN A 301 12.34 18.13 -16.80
N ILE A 302 11.40 18.88 -16.21
CA ILE A 302 10.34 18.34 -15.35
C ILE A 302 9.48 17.36 -16.16
N ALA A 303 9.06 17.75 -17.37
CA ALA A 303 8.22 16.93 -18.22
C ALA A 303 8.93 15.65 -18.68
N VAL A 304 10.19 15.74 -19.12
CA VAL A 304 11.01 14.58 -19.52
C VAL A 304 11.24 13.64 -18.33
N SER A 305 11.60 14.18 -17.16
CA SER A 305 11.84 13.36 -15.97
C SER A 305 10.57 12.61 -15.55
N LEU A 306 9.42 13.28 -15.50
CA LEU A 306 8.14 12.64 -15.18
C LEU A 306 7.72 11.62 -16.25
N LEU A 307 7.98 11.92 -17.52
CA LEU A 307 7.66 11.03 -18.64
C LEU A 307 8.42 9.71 -18.50
N ILE A 308 9.73 9.77 -18.26
CA ILE A 308 10.56 8.57 -18.10
C ILE A 308 10.14 7.81 -16.84
N ALA A 309 9.90 8.49 -15.72
CA ALA A 309 9.44 7.87 -14.49
C ALA A 309 8.10 7.11 -14.68
N ASN A 310 7.12 7.72 -15.36
CA ASN A 310 5.83 7.10 -15.66
C ASN A 310 5.95 5.89 -16.61
N ILE A 311 6.84 5.96 -17.60
CA ILE A 311 7.13 4.81 -18.49
C ILE A 311 7.73 3.67 -17.66
N CYS A 312 8.70 3.95 -16.79
CA CYS A 312 9.28 2.96 -15.89
C CYS A 312 8.25 2.40 -14.90
N PHE A 313 7.30 3.21 -14.43
CA PHE A 313 6.21 2.78 -13.55
C PHE A 313 5.30 1.76 -14.23
N ILE A 314 4.84 2.05 -15.47
CA ILE A 314 4.00 1.12 -16.24
C ILE A 314 4.75 -0.17 -16.56
N ILE A 315 6.02 -0.08 -16.96
CA ILE A 315 6.85 -1.27 -17.27
C ILE A 315 7.19 -2.05 -16.00
N GLY A 316 7.25 -1.40 -14.83
CA GLY A 316 7.58 -2.04 -13.55
C GLY A 316 6.64 -3.19 -13.20
N ALA A 317 5.33 -3.01 -13.40
CA ALA A 317 4.31 -4.01 -13.08
C ALA A 317 4.52 -5.39 -13.77
N PRO A 318 4.67 -5.48 -15.11
CA PRO A 318 4.95 -6.76 -15.76
C PRO A 318 6.37 -7.29 -15.53
N VAL A 319 7.32 -6.42 -15.16
CA VAL A 319 8.74 -6.80 -14.96
C VAL A 319 8.99 -7.49 -13.61
N VAL A 320 8.12 -7.33 -12.61
CA VAL A 320 8.16 -8.10 -11.34
C VAL A 320 8.28 -9.62 -11.62
N LYS A 321 7.60 -10.11 -12.67
CA LYS A 321 7.58 -11.53 -13.04
C LYS A 321 8.84 -12.03 -13.77
N LYS A 322 9.75 -11.13 -14.17
CA LYS A 322 10.95 -11.46 -14.97
C LYS A 322 12.23 -11.57 -14.13
N GLY A 323 12.16 -11.37 -12.81
CA GLY A 323 13.27 -11.53 -11.87
C GLY A 323 13.75 -10.21 -11.24
N GLU A 324 14.60 -10.32 -10.21
CA GLU A 324 15.02 -9.19 -9.35
C GLU A 324 15.86 -8.13 -10.10
N GLY A 325 16.67 -8.55 -11.09
CA GLY A 325 17.53 -7.65 -11.87
C GLY A 325 16.78 -6.52 -12.59
N PRO A 326 15.87 -6.82 -13.54
CA PRO A 326 15.17 -5.79 -14.28
C PRO A 326 14.19 -4.96 -13.41
N CYS A 327 13.70 -5.52 -12.30
CA CYS A 327 12.91 -4.79 -11.30
C CYS A 327 13.74 -3.76 -10.53
N SER A 328 14.97 -4.12 -10.16
CA SER A 328 15.94 -3.20 -9.55
C SER A 328 16.31 -2.05 -10.48
N THR A 329 16.54 -2.33 -11.77
CA THR A 329 16.81 -1.31 -12.78
C THR A 329 15.63 -0.34 -12.96
N ALA A 330 14.40 -0.85 -13.07
CA ALA A 330 13.20 -0.01 -13.16
C ALA A 330 13.04 0.89 -11.92
N THR A 331 13.27 0.32 -10.73
CA THR A 331 13.21 1.06 -9.46
C THR A 331 14.27 2.16 -9.38
N PHE A 332 15.49 1.90 -9.86
CA PHE A 332 16.55 2.91 -9.95
C PHE A 332 16.16 4.10 -10.83
N PHE A 333 15.68 3.84 -12.04
CA PHE A 333 15.27 4.91 -12.95
C PHE A 333 14.09 5.69 -12.38
N MET A 334 13.08 5.02 -11.83
CA MET A 334 11.98 5.72 -11.17
C MET A 334 12.46 6.61 -10.02
N HIS A 335 13.27 6.07 -9.11
CA HIS A 335 13.81 6.82 -7.98
C HIS A 335 14.60 8.06 -8.46
N PHE A 336 15.50 7.88 -9.42
CA PHE A 336 16.31 8.96 -9.96
C PHE A 336 15.47 10.05 -10.64
N PHE A 337 14.56 9.67 -11.54
CA PHE A 337 13.79 10.64 -12.31
C PHE A 337 12.70 11.34 -11.50
N TYR A 338 12.08 10.67 -10.52
CA TYR A 338 11.19 11.36 -9.58
C TYR A 338 11.96 12.37 -8.72
N LEU A 339 13.16 12.04 -8.23
CA LEU A 339 14.01 13.02 -7.54
C LEU A 339 14.38 14.17 -8.47
N ALA A 340 14.82 13.89 -9.70
CA ALA A 340 15.16 14.92 -10.69
C ALA A 340 13.98 15.88 -10.93
N LEU A 341 12.76 15.37 -11.04
CA LEU A 341 11.54 16.19 -11.10
C LEU A 341 11.48 17.17 -9.92
N PHE A 342 11.68 16.73 -8.68
CA PHE A 342 11.69 17.64 -7.51
C PHE A 342 12.79 18.68 -7.57
N PHE A 343 14.02 18.29 -7.91
CA PHE A 343 15.13 19.25 -8.00
C PHE A 343 14.93 20.28 -9.12
N TRP A 344 14.34 19.90 -10.25
CA TRP A 344 13.95 20.85 -11.29
C TRP A 344 12.79 21.76 -10.87
N MET A 345 11.83 21.25 -10.08
CA MET A 345 10.79 22.08 -9.46
C MET A 345 11.40 23.09 -8.46
N LEU A 346 12.37 22.67 -7.65
CA LEU A 346 13.13 23.55 -6.74
C LEU A 346 13.83 24.66 -7.53
N LEU A 347 14.54 24.32 -8.60
CA LEU A 347 15.23 25.30 -9.44
C LEU A 347 14.24 26.29 -10.08
N SER A 348 13.06 25.82 -10.50
CA SER A 348 11.99 26.69 -10.98
C SER A 348 11.49 27.66 -9.91
N ALA A 349 11.27 27.17 -8.68
CA ALA A 349 10.90 28.01 -7.53
C ALA A 349 11.97 29.06 -7.21
N LEU A 350 13.24 28.64 -7.08
CA LEU A 350 14.36 29.53 -6.80
C LEU A 350 14.58 30.56 -7.91
N LEU A 351 14.34 30.22 -9.17
CA LEU A 351 14.38 31.16 -10.29
C LEU A 351 13.30 32.24 -10.15
N LEU A 352 12.08 31.87 -9.74
CA LEU A 352 11.00 32.83 -9.46
C LEU A 352 11.35 33.73 -8.27
N LEU A 353 11.94 33.18 -7.22
CA LEU A 353 12.41 33.94 -6.06
C LEU A 353 13.52 34.93 -6.44
N TYR A 354 14.56 34.45 -7.13
CA TYR A 354 15.69 35.25 -7.59
C TYR A 354 15.21 36.46 -8.38
N ARG A 355 14.29 36.26 -9.33
CA ARG A 355 13.73 37.36 -10.13
C ARG A 355 12.90 38.35 -9.30
N THR A 356 12.20 37.86 -8.28
CA THR A 356 11.35 38.69 -7.42
C THR A 356 12.17 39.54 -6.45
N LEU A 357 13.33 39.05 -6.00
CA LEU A 357 14.19 39.72 -5.02
C LEU A 357 15.35 40.50 -5.66
N MET A 358 16.00 39.93 -6.66
CA MET A 358 17.23 40.46 -7.27
C MET A 358 16.94 41.10 -8.63
N VAL A 359 16.21 42.22 -8.64
CA VAL A 359 15.81 42.91 -9.89
C VAL A 359 17.03 43.50 -10.65
N PHE A 360 18.14 43.76 -9.97
CA PHE A 360 19.34 44.41 -10.53
C PHE A 360 20.56 43.49 -10.71
N SER A 361 20.55 42.28 -10.14
CA SER A 361 21.62 41.31 -10.33
C SER A 361 21.36 40.50 -11.60
N ARG A 362 22.37 40.38 -12.47
CA ARG A 362 22.31 39.55 -13.68
C ARG A 362 23.42 38.53 -13.65
N MET A 363 23.08 37.29 -13.30
CA MET A 363 23.99 36.16 -13.47
C MET A 363 24.10 35.81 -14.97
N SER A 364 25.26 35.34 -15.41
CA SER A 364 25.44 34.92 -16.80
C SER A 364 24.61 33.67 -17.11
N LYS A 365 24.08 33.57 -18.33
CA LYS A 365 23.26 32.43 -18.79
C LYS A 365 23.99 31.09 -18.65
N GLY A 366 25.29 31.05 -18.97
CA GLY A 366 26.11 29.86 -18.86
C GLY A 366 26.23 29.35 -17.43
N ALA A 367 26.48 30.25 -16.46
CA ALA A 367 26.57 29.89 -15.05
C ALA A 367 25.23 29.37 -14.51
N MET A 368 24.11 30.02 -14.84
CA MET A 368 22.78 29.54 -14.45
C MET A 368 22.47 28.14 -15.00
N MET A 369 22.88 27.84 -16.23
CA MET A 369 22.70 26.50 -16.82
C MET A 369 23.59 25.45 -16.17
N ALA A 370 24.86 25.76 -15.93
CA ALA A 370 25.76 24.83 -15.26
C ALA A 370 25.22 24.47 -13.87
N ILE A 371 24.77 25.46 -13.09
CA ILE A 371 24.16 25.24 -11.77
C ILE A 371 22.87 24.43 -11.91
N ALA A 372 21.99 24.79 -12.85
CA ALA A 372 20.70 24.11 -13.02
C ALA A 372 20.85 22.63 -13.38
N PHE A 373 21.72 22.27 -14.33
CA PHE A 373 21.92 20.86 -14.69
C PHE A 373 22.68 20.07 -13.61
N THR A 374 23.64 20.71 -12.93
CA THR A 374 24.37 20.07 -11.83
C THR A 374 23.46 19.77 -10.65
N VAL A 375 22.61 20.72 -10.25
CA VAL A 375 21.66 20.53 -9.14
C VAL A 375 20.47 19.67 -9.57
N GLY A 376 19.96 19.88 -10.79
CA GLY A 376 18.74 19.23 -11.31
C GLY A 376 18.88 17.74 -11.60
N TYR A 377 20.08 17.26 -11.93
CA TYR A 377 20.35 15.83 -12.16
C TYR A 377 21.48 15.27 -11.31
N GLY A 378 22.54 16.05 -11.04
CA GLY A 378 23.68 15.57 -10.27
C GLY A 378 23.32 15.22 -8.82
N ALA A 379 22.60 16.10 -8.12
CA ALA A 379 22.16 15.82 -6.75
C ALA A 379 21.21 14.60 -6.66
N PRO A 380 20.15 14.47 -7.48
CA PRO A 380 19.35 13.24 -7.59
C PRO A 380 20.17 11.98 -7.83
N LEU A 381 21.16 12.04 -8.75
CA LEU A 381 21.99 10.89 -9.10
C LEU A 381 22.83 10.44 -7.91
N ILE A 382 23.46 11.38 -7.20
CA ILE A 382 24.25 11.10 -6.00
C ILE A 382 23.38 10.42 -4.95
N ILE A 383 22.18 10.95 -4.67
CA ILE A 383 21.24 10.37 -3.70
C ILE A 383 20.86 8.94 -4.12
N ALA A 384 20.48 8.74 -5.39
CA ALA A 384 20.08 7.43 -5.89
C ALA A 384 21.22 6.40 -5.80
N VAL A 385 22.45 6.76 -6.20
CA VAL A 385 23.63 5.89 -6.15
C VAL A 385 23.99 5.54 -4.70
N ILE A 386 24.00 6.52 -3.79
CA ILE A 386 24.28 6.28 -2.35
C ILE A 386 23.21 5.36 -1.75
N THR A 387 21.95 5.50 -2.16
CA THR A 387 20.85 4.65 -1.69
C THR A 387 21.04 3.21 -2.15
N VAL A 388 21.42 2.98 -3.42
CA VAL A 388 21.74 1.64 -3.91
C VAL A 388 22.94 1.06 -3.18
N ALA A 389 24.03 1.83 -3.04
CA ALA A 389 25.25 1.38 -2.39
C ALA A 389 25.02 1.01 -0.91
N SER A 390 24.26 1.81 -0.17
CA SER A 390 23.97 1.56 1.25
C SER A 390 23.00 0.38 1.49
N THR A 391 22.20 0.02 0.48
CA THR A 391 21.21 -1.07 0.57
C THR A 391 21.63 -2.37 -0.12
N ALA A 392 22.76 -2.36 -0.83
CA ALA A 392 23.30 -3.52 -1.55
C ALA A 392 23.61 -4.71 -0.62
N GLY A 393 24.20 -4.45 0.55
CA GLY A 393 24.61 -5.52 1.49
C GLY A 393 23.45 -6.31 2.08
N SER A 394 22.27 -5.71 2.21
CA SER A 394 21.08 -6.35 2.78
C SER A 394 20.06 -6.83 1.73
N GLN A 395 20.38 -6.66 0.43
CA GLN A 395 19.46 -6.89 -0.70
C GLN A 395 18.09 -6.24 -0.46
N GLY A 396 18.13 -5.01 0.06
CA GLY A 396 16.93 -4.30 0.54
C GLY A 396 16.64 -3.01 -0.22
N TYR A 397 17.15 -2.85 -1.44
CA TYR A 397 16.83 -1.69 -2.28
C TYR A 397 15.36 -1.73 -2.74
N ILE A 398 14.89 -2.92 -3.15
CA ILE A 398 13.54 -3.16 -3.66
C ILE A 398 12.62 -3.78 -2.61
N GLN A 399 11.32 -3.53 -2.74
CA GLN A 399 10.29 -4.26 -2.00
C GLN A 399 10.09 -5.65 -2.62
N LYS A 400 10.16 -6.71 -1.79
CA LYS A 400 9.96 -8.09 -2.26
C LYS A 400 8.48 -8.38 -2.48
N ASP A 401 8.18 -9.25 -3.45
CA ASP A 401 6.91 -9.96 -3.68
C ASP A 401 5.68 -9.17 -4.15
N TYR A 402 5.73 -7.82 -4.19
CA TYR A 402 4.55 -7.01 -4.55
C TYR A 402 4.76 -6.07 -5.74
N ASN A 403 5.72 -5.15 -5.71
CA ASN A 403 5.92 -4.12 -6.75
C ASN A 403 7.40 -3.72 -6.91
N CYS A 404 7.79 -3.27 -8.11
CA CYS A 404 9.12 -2.68 -8.35
C CYS A 404 9.23 -1.26 -7.80
N TRP A 405 9.41 -1.17 -6.48
CA TRP A 405 9.55 0.10 -5.76
C TRP A 405 10.55 0.02 -4.60
N LEU A 406 10.94 1.19 -4.07
CA LEU A 406 11.85 1.32 -2.92
C LEU A 406 11.29 0.64 -1.68
N ASN A 407 12.15 -0.09 -0.98
CA ASN A 407 11.77 -0.82 0.23
C ASN A 407 11.46 0.12 1.41
N TRP A 408 10.31 -0.08 2.07
CA TRP A 408 9.99 0.60 3.35
C TRP A 408 10.31 -0.27 4.57
N SER A 409 10.03 -1.57 4.52
CA SER A 409 9.98 -2.44 5.71
C SER A 409 11.35 -2.87 6.26
N LYS A 410 12.29 -3.26 5.40
CA LYS A 410 13.57 -3.87 5.80
C LYS A 410 14.68 -2.85 6.01
N THR A 411 14.83 -1.90 5.08
CA THR A 411 15.96 -0.95 5.04
C THR A 411 15.52 0.51 5.11
N LYS A 412 14.21 0.77 5.03
CA LYS A 412 13.64 2.12 4.90
C LYS A 412 14.25 2.93 3.73
N ALA A 413 14.67 2.26 2.66
CA ALA A 413 15.24 2.88 1.45
C ALA A 413 14.35 3.99 0.86
N LEU A 414 13.02 3.85 0.99
CA LEU A 414 12.05 4.87 0.57
C LEU A 414 12.27 6.25 1.24
N LEU A 415 12.86 6.31 2.45
CA LEU A 415 13.17 7.58 3.11
C LEU A 415 14.19 8.42 2.31
N ALA A 416 15.08 7.79 1.56
CA ALA A 416 16.04 8.49 0.72
C ALA A 416 15.37 9.28 -0.42
N PHE A 417 14.14 8.90 -0.78
CA PHE A 417 13.29 9.65 -1.70
C PHE A 417 12.38 10.66 -0.96
N VAL A 418 11.69 10.19 0.08
CA VAL A 418 10.65 10.97 0.78
C VAL A 418 11.25 12.20 1.47
N ILE A 419 12.36 12.07 2.19
CA ILE A 419 12.94 13.20 2.95
C ILE A 419 13.36 14.35 2.02
N PRO A 420 14.12 14.12 0.93
CA PRO A 420 14.44 15.20 -0.02
C PRO A 420 13.20 15.78 -0.70
N ALA A 421 12.26 14.94 -1.14
CA ALA A 421 11.04 15.40 -1.80
C ALA A 421 10.23 16.36 -0.92
N LEU A 422 10.02 16.01 0.35
CA LEU A 422 9.27 16.83 1.29
C LEU A 422 9.99 18.12 1.66
N THR A 423 11.32 18.05 1.83
CA THR A 423 12.15 19.23 2.07
C THR A 423 11.99 20.23 0.92
N ILE A 424 12.01 19.73 -0.31
CA ILE A 424 11.83 20.55 -1.52
C ILE A 424 10.42 21.13 -1.59
N VAL A 425 9.38 20.34 -1.32
CA VAL A 425 7.99 20.83 -1.30
C VAL A 425 7.81 21.94 -0.26
N ALA A 426 8.40 21.79 0.93
CA ALA A 426 8.37 22.83 1.96
C ALA A 426 9.08 24.12 1.53
N ILE A 427 10.27 24.01 0.90
CA ILE A 427 10.99 25.17 0.36
C ILE A 427 10.17 25.85 -0.75
N ASN A 428 9.60 25.08 -1.66
CA ASN A 428 8.77 25.62 -2.74
C ASN A 428 7.53 26.35 -2.21
N LEU A 429 6.89 25.81 -1.17
CA LEU A 429 5.78 26.46 -0.49
C LEU A 429 6.20 27.80 0.14
N LEU A 430 7.35 27.84 0.81
CA LEU A 430 7.90 29.07 1.37
C LEU A 430 8.19 30.11 0.29
N VAL A 431 8.82 29.70 -0.82
CA VAL A 431 9.07 30.57 -1.98
C VAL A 431 7.77 31.13 -2.54
N LEU A 432 6.75 30.27 -2.72
CA LEU A 432 5.44 30.68 -3.20
C LEU A 432 4.82 31.74 -2.29
N ILE A 433 4.85 31.55 -0.97
CA ILE A 433 4.33 32.52 0.00
C ILE A 433 5.05 33.86 -0.14
N VAL A 434 6.39 33.87 -0.21
CA VAL A 434 7.19 35.09 -0.34
C VAL A 434 6.86 35.85 -1.63
N VAL A 435 6.78 35.13 -2.76
CA VAL A 435 6.44 35.72 -4.06
C VAL A 435 5.02 36.29 -4.05
N LEU A 436 4.04 35.56 -3.52
CA LEU A 436 2.66 36.02 -3.39
C LEU A 436 2.58 37.29 -2.52
N CYS A 437 3.22 37.30 -1.34
CA CYS A 437 3.24 38.48 -0.47
C CYS A 437 3.86 39.70 -1.17
N LYS A 438 4.96 39.53 -1.91
CA LYS A 438 5.59 40.61 -2.68
C LYS A 438 4.72 41.10 -3.83
N MET A 439 4.09 40.19 -4.58
CA MET A 439 3.19 40.54 -5.68
C MET A 439 1.96 41.31 -5.18
N LEU A 440 1.36 40.87 -4.08
CA LEU A 440 0.23 41.56 -3.45
C LEU A 440 0.65 42.96 -2.97
N ARG A 441 1.81 43.10 -2.30
CA ARG A 441 2.33 44.42 -1.89
C ARG A 441 2.58 45.35 -3.08
N ARG A 442 3.10 44.83 -4.20
CA ARG A 442 3.37 45.64 -5.40
C ARG A 442 2.08 46.07 -6.11
N GLY A 443 1.06 45.20 -6.16
CA GLY A 443 -0.25 45.53 -6.72
C GLY A 443 -1.02 46.57 -5.91
N VAL A 444 -0.86 46.57 -4.57
CA VAL A 444 -1.42 47.60 -3.67
C VAL A 444 -0.75 48.96 -3.88
N ASN A 445 0.55 48.99 -4.21
CA ASN A 445 1.31 50.23 -4.43
C ASN A 445 1.11 50.85 -5.84
N THR A 446 0.39 50.18 -6.74
CA THR A 446 0.08 50.68 -8.10
C THR A 446 -1.42 50.89 -8.30
N SER A 447 -2.11 51.43 -7.29
CA SER A 447 -3.53 51.81 -7.38
C SER A 447 -3.71 53.11 -8.15
N THR A 448 -3.60 53.03 -9.48
CA THR A 448 -4.28 53.98 -10.38
C THR A 448 -4.79 53.21 -11.59
N GLN A 449 -5.76 52.32 -11.35
CA GLN A 449 -6.84 51.91 -12.25
C GLN A 449 -7.63 50.77 -11.57
N PRO A 450 -8.95 50.92 -11.34
CA PRO A 450 -9.79 49.89 -10.77
C PRO A 450 -10.22 48.95 -11.90
N ASP A 451 -9.65 47.75 -11.95
CA ASP A 451 -10.27 46.66 -12.70
C ASP A 451 -10.39 45.46 -11.76
N ASP A 452 -11.62 45.24 -11.33
CA ASP A 452 -12.06 44.34 -10.27
C ASP A 452 -11.59 42.90 -10.51
N LYS A 453 -10.61 42.47 -9.72
CA LYS A 453 -10.44 41.05 -9.40
C LYS A 453 -10.27 40.95 -7.90
N ASN A 454 -11.26 40.35 -7.24
CA ASN A 454 -11.19 40.00 -5.83
C ASN A 454 -9.80 39.45 -5.52
N PRO A 455 -9.05 40.01 -4.55
CA PRO A 455 -7.70 39.54 -4.24
C PRO A 455 -7.68 38.04 -3.93
N LEU A 456 -8.78 37.51 -3.38
CA LEU A 456 -9.06 36.08 -3.23
C LEU A 456 -9.07 35.29 -4.54
N VAL A 457 -9.62 35.82 -5.64
CA VAL A 457 -9.65 35.18 -6.97
C VAL A 457 -8.26 35.19 -7.60
N VAL A 458 -7.47 36.25 -7.39
CA VAL A 458 -6.08 36.31 -7.86
C VAL A 458 -5.19 35.33 -7.09
N ILE A 459 -5.36 35.25 -5.77
CA ILE A 459 -4.66 34.29 -4.90
C ILE A 459 -5.09 32.87 -5.24
N ALA A 460 -6.39 32.58 -5.35
CA ALA A 460 -6.89 31.26 -5.71
C ALA A 460 -6.43 30.82 -7.10
N ARG A 461 -6.36 31.76 -8.07
CA ARG A 461 -5.82 31.50 -9.40
C ARG A 461 -4.32 31.21 -9.36
N CYS A 462 -3.53 31.97 -8.59
CA CYS A 462 -2.11 31.68 -8.41
C CYS A 462 -1.88 30.34 -7.70
N VAL A 463 -2.59 30.06 -6.61
CA VAL A 463 -2.51 28.80 -5.89
C VAL A 463 -2.92 27.64 -6.82
N ALA A 464 -4.03 27.72 -7.54
CA ALA A 464 -4.45 26.69 -8.48
C ALA A 464 -3.43 26.45 -9.62
N ILE A 465 -2.77 27.51 -10.10
CA ILE A 465 -1.73 27.43 -11.14
C ILE A 465 -0.41 26.84 -10.59
N LEU A 466 -0.04 27.19 -9.37
CA LEU A 466 1.27 26.89 -8.77
C LEU A 466 1.27 25.61 -7.92
N THR A 467 0.10 25.11 -7.51
CA THR A 467 -0.07 23.91 -6.66
C THR A 467 0.49 22.63 -7.29
N PRO A 468 0.20 22.31 -8.58
CA PRO A 468 0.74 21.10 -9.20
C PRO A 468 2.22 21.23 -9.57
N LEU A 469 2.67 22.45 -9.91
CA LEU A 469 4.03 22.74 -10.34
C LEU A 469 5.07 22.70 -9.21
N PHE A 470 4.63 22.79 -7.95
CA PHE A 470 5.52 22.79 -6.78
C PHE A 470 5.49 21.49 -5.96
N GLY A 471 4.73 20.49 -6.40
CA GLY A 471 4.69 19.18 -5.76
C GLY A 471 3.82 19.12 -4.50
N LEU A 472 2.86 20.03 -4.32
CA LEU A 472 1.93 19.98 -3.17
C LEU A 472 1.08 18.69 -3.13
N THR A 473 0.86 18.06 -4.29
CA THR A 473 0.21 16.76 -4.41
C THR A 473 0.93 15.66 -3.61
N TRP A 474 2.25 15.76 -3.47
CA TRP A 474 3.07 14.82 -2.71
C TRP A 474 2.93 14.96 -1.19
N GLY A 475 2.42 16.10 -0.71
CA GLY A 475 2.02 16.23 0.70
C GLY A 475 0.91 15.24 1.08
N PHE A 476 -0.02 14.96 0.16
CA PHE A 476 -1.03 13.90 0.34
C PHE A 476 -0.40 12.50 0.35
N GLY A 477 0.78 12.32 -0.24
CA GLY A 477 1.57 11.09 -0.17
C GLY A 477 2.15 10.81 1.22
N ILE A 478 2.36 11.82 2.06
CA ILE A 478 2.60 11.58 3.51
C ILE A 478 1.29 11.14 4.17
N GLY A 479 0.19 11.78 3.79
CA GLY A 479 -1.14 11.45 4.28
C GLY A 479 -1.45 9.96 4.10
N THR A 480 -1.06 9.35 2.97
CA THR A 480 -1.22 7.91 2.73
C THR A 480 -0.28 7.03 3.56
N MET A 481 0.82 7.58 4.10
CA MET A 481 1.73 6.88 5.01
C MET A 481 1.32 7.01 6.48
N MET A 482 0.66 8.12 6.85
CA MET A 482 0.27 8.44 8.23
C MET A 482 -1.22 8.13 8.51
N SER A 483 -2.06 8.08 7.48
CA SER A 483 -3.50 7.87 7.57
C SER A 483 -3.91 6.76 6.62
N SER A 484 -4.59 5.74 7.16
CA SER A 484 -5.24 4.67 6.38
C SER A 484 -6.57 5.11 5.77
N SER A 485 -6.88 6.42 5.75
CA SER A 485 -8.15 6.91 5.24
C SER A 485 -8.20 6.77 3.71
N PHE A 486 -9.19 6.02 3.23
CA PHE A 486 -9.39 5.74 1.80
C PHE A 486 -9.42 7.01 0.95
N GLY A 487 -10.10 8.06 1.42
CA GLY A 487 -10.17 9.34 0.71
C GLY A 487 -8.79 9.95 0.43
N VAL A 488 -7.82 9.80 1.33
CA VAL A 488 -6.46 10.33 1.13
C VAL A 488 -5.71 9.53 0.08
N HIS A 489 -5.87 8.21 0.03
CA HIS A 489 -5.29 7.36 -1.02
C HIS A 489 -5.88 7.67 -2.40
N VAL A 490 -7.20 7.84 -2.49
CA VAL A 490 -7.87 8.20 -3.77
C VAL A 490 -7.43 9.58 -4.24
N VAL A 491 -7.44 10.58 -3.35
CA VAL A 491 -7.03 11.94 -3.70
C VAL A 491 -5.56 11.96 -4.13
N PHE A 492 -4.68 11.26 -3.41
CA PHE A 492 -3.28 11.15 -3.79
C PHE A 492 -3.11 10.47 -5.16
N ALA A 493 -3.74 9.32 -5.38
CA ALA A 493 -3.64 8.59 -6.64
C ALA A 493 -4.20 9.40 -7.83
N PHE A 494 -5.34 10.06 -7.65
CA PHE A 494 -5.96 10.92 -8.67
C PHE A 494 -5.10 12.14 -9.00
N LEU A 495 -4.59 12.85 -7.99
CA LEU A 495 -3.75 14.03 -8.18
C LEU A 495 -2.39 13.66 -8.80
N ASN A 496 -1.81 12.54 -8.40
CA ASN A 496 -0.53 12.06 -8.90
C ASN A 496 -0.66 11.54 -10.34
N SER A 497 -1.74 10.82 -10.66
CA SER A 497 -1.98 10.32 -12.02
C SER A 497 -2.22 11.46 -13.02
N LEU A 498 -2.86 12.56 -12.60
CA LEU A 498 -3.07 13.76 -13.43
C LEU A 498 -1.92 14.79 -13.39
N GLN A 499 -0.80 14.50 -12.71
CA GLN A 499 0.30 15.47 -12.55
C GLN A 499 0.84 15.98 -13.89
N GLY A 500 1.00 15.10 -14.90
CA GLY A 500 1.43 15.48 -16.25
C GLY A 500 0.44 16.36 -17.00
N PHE A 501 -0.87 16.14 -16.81
CA PHE A 501 -1.92 17.03 -17.33
C PHE A 501 -1.82 18.43 -16.73
N PHE A 502 -1.61 18.53 -15.41
CA PHE A 502 -1.43 19.82 -14.76
C PHE A 502 -0.16 20.54 -15.25
N ILE A 503 0.94 19.83 -15.51
CA ILE A 503 2.15 20.42 -16.09
C ILE A 503 1.87 21.01 -17.48
N LEU A 504 1.13 20.31 -18.35
CA LEU A 504 0.73 20.84 -19.66
C LEU A 504 -0.12 22.12 -19.52
N LEU A 505 -1.18 22.05 -18.70
CA LEU A 505 -2.14 23.13 -18.55
C LEU A 505 -1.48 24.38 -17.96
N PHE A 506 -0.77 24.23 -16.84
CA PHE A 506 -0.22 25.36 -16.08
C PHE A 506 1.18 25.77 -16.52
N GLY A 507 2.03 24.81 -16.91
CA GLY A 507 3.39 25.08 -17.38
C GLY A 507 3.45 25.65 -18.80
N THR A 508 2.48 25.29 -19.65
CA THR A 508 2.52 25.63 -21.08
C THR A 508 1.28 26.42 -21.54
N LEU A 509 0.06 25.86 -21.44
CA LEU A 509 -1.13 26.43 -22.10
C LEU A 509 -1.65 27.74 -21.46
N LEU A 510 -1.52 27.89 -20.15
CA LEU A 510 -1.93 29.10 -19.43
C LEU A 510 -0.89 30.23 -19.48
N ASP A 511 0.27 30.00 -20.11
CA ASP A 511 1.23 31.05 -20.36
C ASP A 511 0.73 31.98 -21.49
N GLY A 512 0.54 33.25 -21.16
CA GLY A 512 0.03 34.24 -22.11
C GLY A 512 0.90 34.43 -23.36
N LYS A 513 2.23 34.25 -23.25
CA LYS A 513 3.16 34.33 -24.39
C LYS A 513 3.08 33.08 -25.26
N VAL A 514 2.93 31.91 -24.65
CA VAL A 514 2.71 30.65 -25.38
C VAL A 514 1.40 30.74 -26.16
N ARG A 515 0.30 31.19 -25.53
CA ARG A 515 -0.99 31.36 -26.19
C ARG A 515 -0.96 32.35 -27.36
N GLN A 516 -0.25 33.47 -27.21
CA GLN A 516 -0.06 34.45 -28.29
C GLN A 516 0.78 33.88 -29.44
N ALA A 517 1.86 33.18 -29.14
CA ALA A 517 2.72 32.54 -30.15
C ALA A 517 1.98 31.42 -30.89
N LEU A 518 1.17 30.63 -30.17
CA LEU A 518 0.34 29.56 -30.69
C LEU A 518 -0.73 30.13 -31.63
N ALA A 519 -1.46 31.17 -31.20
CA ALA A 519 -2.48 31.84 -32.03
C ALA A 519 -1.88 32.46 -33.30
N GLY A 520 -0.68 33.05 -33.21
CA GLY A 520 0.04 33.61 -34.36
C GLY A 520 0.52 32.55 -35.35
N LYS A 521 1.02 31.40 -34.87
CA LYS A 521 1.50 30.30 -35.74
C LYS A 521 0.38 29.44 -36.33
N LEU A 522 -0.74 29.26 -35.63
CA LEU A 522 -1.91 28.52 -36.12
C LEU A 522 -2.87 29.40 -36.95
N GLY A 523 -2.55 30.69 -37.16
CA GLY A 523 -3.35 31.59 -37.99
C GLY A 523 -4.71 31.99 -37.39
N LEU A 524 -4.98 31.70 -36.11
CA LEU A 524 -6.23 32.08 -35.44
C LEU A 524 -6.37 33.59 -35.18
N SER A 525 -5.33 34.39 -35.48
CA SER A 525 -5.37 35.86 -35.33
C SER A 525 -6.40 36.55 -36.24
N ASN A 526 -6.90 35.90 -37.29
CA ASN A 526 -7.89 36.48 -38.20
C ASN A 526 -9.35 36.31 -37.75
N LEU A 527 -9.64 35.63 -36.62
CA LEU A 527 -11.02 35.40 -36.18
C LEU A 527 -11.53 36.37 -35.10
N SER A 528 -10.68 37.28 -34.60
CA SER A 528 -11.05 38.21 -33.51
C SER A 528 -11.03 39.70 -33.89
N SER A 529 -10.72 40.10 -35.13
CA SER A 529 -10.63 41.53 -35.50
C SER A 529 -11.74 42.08 -36.40
N ASN A 530 -12.86 41.37 -36.61
CA ASN A 530 -13.97 41.86 -37.44
C ASN A 530 -15.21 42.31 -36.67
N GLN A 531 -15.14 42.51 -35.35
CA GLN A 531 -16.27 42.94 -34.54
C GLN A 531 -16.05 44.24 -33.75
N THR A 532 -15.35 45.24 -34.29
CA THR A 532 -15.60 46.65 -33.89
C THR A 532 -15.14 47.67 -34.94
N ARG A 533 -15.77 47.64 -36.12
CA ARG A 533 -15.80 48.81 -37.02
C ARG A 533 -17.14 48.90 -37.74
N ARG A 534 -18.23 48.95 -36.97
CA ARG A 534 -19.49 49.53 -37.45
C ARG A 534 -19.58 50.98 -36.98
N ILE A 535 -19.15 51.85 -37.89
CA ILE A 535 -19.71 53.14 -38.23
C ILE A 535 -20.91 53.52 -37.33
N ILE A 536 -20.69 54.43 -36.39
CA ILE A 536 -21.73 55.34 -35.93
C ILE A 536 -21.42 56.66 -36.63
N ALA A 537 -22.09 56.86 -37.76
CA ALA A 537 -22.25 58.17 -38.36
C ALA A 537 -23.18 58.97 -37.43
N GLY A 538 -22.63 59.96 -36.73
CA GLY A 538 -23.43 61.03 -36.13
C GLY A 538 -23.62 62.15 -37.16
N PRO A 539 -24.82 62.71 -37.33
CA PRO A 539 -25.00 63.90 -38.15
C PRO A 539 -24.63 65.12 -37.30
N SER A 540 -23.58 65.85 -37.69
CA SER A 540 -23.35 67.21 -37.22
C SER A 540 -23.29 68.14 -38.42
N SER A 541 -24.38 68.89 -38.57
CA SER A 541 -24.53 70.02 -39.45
C SER A 541 -23.69 71.22 -39.00
N SER A 542 -23.17 71.94 -40.00
CA SER A 542 -22.88 73.38 -40.00
C SER A 542 -21.74 73.92 -39.13
N SER A 543 -20.66 74.37 -39.78
CA SER A 543 -20.33 75.81 -39.99
C SER A 543 -18.81 76.02 -40.19
N GLY A 544 -18.42 76.79 -41.21
CA GLY A 544 -17.29 77.73 -41.09
C GLY A 544 -15.94 77.40 -41.75
N LEU A 545 -15.78 77.89 -42.99
CA LEU A 545 -14.63 78.61 -43.57
C LEU A 545 -13.17 78.07 -43.53
N LEU A 546 -12.64 77.90 -44.75
CA LEU A 546 -11.37 78.44 -45.31
C LEU A 546 -10.07 78.38 -44.47
N PHE A 547 -9.03 77.73 -45.02
CA PHE A 547 -7.80 78.39 -45.51
C PHE A 547 -6.85 77.38 -46.20
N ILE A 548 -6.57 77.64 -47.48
CA ILE A 548 -5.39 77.25 -48.31
C ILE A 548 -4.23 78.22 -47.92
N PRO A 549 -2.90 77.97 -48.08
CA PRO A 549 -2.23 77.30 -49.21
C PRO A 549 -1.00 76.38 -48.97
N LYS A 550 -0.75 75.57 -50.01
CA LYS A 550 0.52 75.27 -50.73
C LYS A 550 1.87 75.51 -49.99
N LEU A 551 2.73 74.49 -49.98
CA LEU A 551 3.69 74.21 -51.06
C LEU A 551 4.01 72.72 -51.14
#